data_AF-A0A2E7ZV75-F1
#
_entry.id   AF-A0A2E7ZV75-F1
#
_cell.length_a   1.000
_cell.length_b   1.000
_cell.length_c   1.000
_cell.angle_alpha   90.00
_cell.angle_beta   90.00
_cell.angle_gamma   90.00
#
_symmetry.space_group_name_H-M   'P 1'
#
loop_
_entity.id
_entity.type
_entity.pdbx_description
1 polymer ?
#
loop_
_entity_poly.entity_id
_entity_poly.type
_entity_poly.pdbx_seq_one_letter_code
_entity_poly.pdbx_strand_id
1 'polypeptide(L)'
;MQLVFFHGLESGPHGSKYQRLQARWPQIVAPDCQGVRDPWERIERVELALADFDEPLVIVGSSFGGLIASHFAERHPSRVAALVLCAPALHVPEPWMPKRAPVPTVIIHGVDDAVVPVQASRRWAERFDLQLIEVADDHRLARSHEEMTDAVARIVE
;
A
#
# COMPACT_ATOMS: atom_id res chain seq x y z
N MET A 1 7.44 -6.62 -14.50
CA MET A 1 7.09 -6.07 -13.18
C MET A 1 6.19 -7.08 -12.49
N GLN A 2 6.35 -7.27 -11.19
CA GLN A 2 5.48 -8.13 -10.39
C GLN A 2 4.52 -7.27 -9.55
N LEU A 3 3.21 -7.55 -9.63
CA LEU A 3 2.21 -6.89 -8.78
C LEU A 3 2.13 -7.60 -7.43
N VAL A 4 2.22 -6.83 -6.34
CA VAL A 4 2.21 -7.34 -4.97
C VAL A 4 1.19 -6.60 -4.13
N PHE A 5 0.46 -7.29 -3.27
CA PHE A 5 -0.50 -6.70 -2.34
C PHE A 5 -0.09 -6.90 -0.87
N PHE A 6 0.02 -5.81 -0.12
CA PHE A 6 0.22 -5.82 1.33
C PHE A 6 -1.08 -5.49 2.05
N HIS A 7 -1.57 -6.46 2.82
CA HIS A 7 -2.83 -6.36 3.54
C HIS A 7 -2.73 -5.54 4.85
N GLY A 8 -3.89 -5.11 5.37
CA GLY A 8 -3.99 -4.36 6.62
C GLY A 8 -3.69 -5.18 7.87
N LEU A 9 -3.78 -4.56 9.05
CA LEU A 9 -3.42 -5.20 10.32
C LEU A 9 -4.33 -6.39 10.65
N GLU A 10 -5.64 -6.21 10.53
CA GLU A 10 -6.67 -7.19 10.93
C GLU A 10 -7.18 -8.07 9.78
N SER A 11 -6.89 -7.70 8.53
CA SER A 11 -7.29 -8.48 7.35
C SER A 11 -6.25 -9.57 7.03
N GLY A 12 -6.65 -10.62 6.30
CA GLY A 12 -5.73 -11.54 5.65
C GLY A 12 -5.28 -11.08 4.26
N PRO A 13 -4.34 -11.79 3.62
CA PRO A 13 -3.78 -11.44 2.31
C PRO A 13 -4.82 -11.43 1.19
N HIS A 14 -5.90 -12.22 1.31
CA HIS A 14 -6.90 -12.43 0.25
C HIS A 14 -8.25 -11.74 0.50
N GLY A 15 -8.24 -10.58 1.16
CA GLY A 15 -9.45 -9.76 1.38
C GLY A 15 -10.04 -9.16 0.09
N SER A 16 -11.12 -8.38 0.23
CA SER A 16 -11.88 -7.85 -0.93
C SER A 16 -11.04 -7.02 -1.91
N LYS A 17 -10.10 -6.21 -1.42
CA LYS A 17 -9.16 -5.44 -2.27
C LYS A 17 -8.27 -6.37 -3.10
N TYR A 18 -7.69 -7.38 -2.46
CA TYR A 18 -6.91 -8.40 -3.15
C TYR A 18 -7.76 -9.11 -4.21
N GLN A 19 -8.96 -9.56 -3.86
CA GLN A 19 -9.85 -10.24 -4.80
C GLN A 19 -10.18 -9.37 -6.01
N ARG A 20 -10.40 -8.06 -5.80
CA ARG A 20 -10.62 -7.12 -6.91
C ARG A 20 -9.38 -6.99 -7.81
N LEU A 21 -8.19 -6.92 -7.24
CA LEU A 21 -6.93 -6.87 -8.01
C LEU A 21 -6.69 -8.20 -8.74
N GLN A 22 -6.83 -9.33 -8.05
CA GLN A 22 -6.62 -10.68 -8.59
C GLN A 22 -7.54 -10.99 -9.77
N ALA A 23 -8.77 -10.48 -9.75
CA ALA A 23 -9.70 -10.62 -10.87
C ALA A 23 -9.17 -10.01 -12.18
N ARG A 24 -8.32 -8.97 -12.10
CA ARG A 24 -7.68 -8.33 -13.27
C ARG A 24 -6.25 -8.80 -13.51
N TRP A 25 -5.49 -9.07 -12.44
CA TRP A 25 -4.12 -9.58 -12.48
C TRP A 25 -4.01 -10.90 -11.69
N PRO A 26 -4.28 -12.05 -12.32
CA PRO A 26 -4.32 -13.35 -11.63
C PRO A 26 -3.03 -13.78 -10.94
N GLN A 27 -1.89 -13.23 -11.36
CA GLN A 27 -0.55 -13.54 -10.83
C GLN A 27 -0.13 -12.65 -9.66
N ILE A 28 -1.05 -11.84 -9.09
CA ILE A 28 -0.75 -10.98 -7.94
C ILE A 28 -0.32 -11.80 -6.72
N VAL A 29 0.80 -11.40 -6.13
CA VAL A 29 1.38 -12.03 -4.93
C VAL A 29 0.91 -11.24 -3.70
N ALA A 30 0.54 -11.93 -2.62
CA ALA A 30 0.16 -11.29 -1.37
C ALA A 30 0.80 -12.03 -0.18
N PRO A 31 1.96 -11.58 0.31
CA PRO A 31 2.59 -12.18 1.49
C PRO A 31 1.66 -12.14 2.70
N ASP A 32 1.60 -13.26 3.42
CA ASP A 32 0.76 -13.38 4.62
C ASP A 32 1.50 -12.87 5.86
N CYS A 33 0.96 -11.81 6.46
CA CYS A 33 1.42 -11.21 7.71
C CYS A 33 0.35 -11.27 8.81
N GLN A 34 -0.64 -12.16 8.71
CA GLN A 34 -1.62 -12.37 9.78
C GLN A 34 -0.93 -12.72 11.10
N GLY A 35 -1.46 -12.20 12.21
CA GLY A 35 -0.88 -12.39 13.54
C GLY A 35 0.34 -11.50 13.85
N VAL A 36 1.00 -10.90 12.85
CA VAL A 36 2.13 -9.99 13.07
C VAL A 36 1.61 -8.57 13.28
N ARG A 37 1.95 -7.97 14.42
CA ARG A 37 1.54 -6.60 14.77
C ARG A 37 2.68 -5.59 14.75
N ASP A 38 3.91 -6.05 14.96
CA ASP A 38 5.08 -5.18 14.91
C ASP A 38 5.38 -4.77 13.46
N PRO A 39 5.53 -3.46 13.16
CA PRO A 39 5.84 -3.01 11.82
C PRO A 39 7.14 -3.58 11.25
N TRP A 40 8.19 -3.73 12.08
CA TRP A 40 9.50 -4.20 11.64
C TRP A 40 9.47 -5.70 11.35
N GLU A 41 8.80 -6.49 12.19
CA GLU A 41 8.60 -7.93 11.91
C GLU A 41 7.78 -8.14 10.61
N ARG A 42 6.80 -7.27 10.32
CA ARG A 42 6.09 -7.32 9.03
C ARG A 42 7.00 -6.99 7.86
N ILE A 43 7.86 -5.97 7.99
CA ILE A 43 8.83 -5.61 6.95
C ILE A 43 9.77 -6.78 6.67
N GLU A 44 10.33 -7.40 7.71
CA GLU A 44 11.18 -8.59 7.56
C GLU A 44 10.45 -9.73 6.86
N ARG A 45 9.17 -9.97 7.21
CA ARG A 45 8.36 -11.01 6.59
C ARG A 45 8.10 -10.78 5.11
N VAL A 46 7.77 -9.54 4.72
CA VAL A 46 7.58 -9.23 3.29
C VAL A 46 8.91 -9.21 2.54
N GLU A 47 10.02 -8.79 3.16
CA GLU A 47 11.36 -8.87 2.58
C GLU A 47 11.75 -10.32 2.26
N LEU A 48 11.52 -11.24 3.20
CA LEU A 48 11.76 -12.67 3.01
C LEU A 48 10.84 -13.27 1.92
N ALA A 49 9.54 -12.97 1.97
CA ALA A 49 8.58 -13.50 1.01
C ALA A 49 8.81 -13.01 -0.43
N LEU A 50 9.51 -11.88 -0.58
CA LEU A 50 9.79 -11.28 -1.87
C LEU A 50 11.25 -11.43 -2.29
N ALA A 51 12.08 -12.19 -1.57
CA ALA A 51 13.53 -12.26 -1.81
C ALA A 51 13.88 -12.73 -3.22
N ASP A 52 13.10 -13.67 -3.77
CA ASP A 52 13.37 -14.32 -5.06
C ASP A 52 12.76 -13.60 -6.27
N PHE A 53 12.15 -12.42 -6.09
CA PHE A 53 11.65 -11.60 -7.19
C PHE A 53 12.74 -10.63 -7.67
N ASP A 54 13.25 -10.90 -8.88
CA ASP A 54 14.28 -10.09 -9.53
C ASP A 54 13.69 -8.91 -10.32
N GLU A 55 12.46 -9.03 -10.84
CA GLU A 55 11.78 -7.93 -11.51
C GLU A 55 11.33 -6.81 -10.56
N PRO A 56 11.29 -5.54 -11.03
CA PRO A 56 10.73 -4.45 -10.24
C PRO A 56 9.27 -4.69 -9.82
N LEU A 57 8.97 -4.36 -8.57
CA LEU A 57 7.69 -4.57 -7.92
C LEU A 57 6.78 -3.36 -8.08
N VAL A 58 5.50 -3.58 -8.36
CA VAL A 58 4.43 -2.60 -8.13
C VAL A 58 3.69 -3.05 -6.89
N ILE A 59 3.70 -2.24 -5.83
CA ILE A 59 3.17 -2.64 -4.53
C ILE A 59 1.89 -1.87 -4.24
N VAL A 60 0.81 -2.61 -4.02
CA VAL A 60 -0.45 -2.08 -3.52
C VAL A 60 -0.51 -2.33 -2.01
N GLY A 61 -0.52 -1.27 -1.21
CA GLY A 61 -0.54 -1.38 0.26
C GLY A 61 -1.82 -0.81 0.86
N SER A 62 -2.55 -1.58 1.66
CA SER A 62 -3.78 -1.12 2.30
C SER A 62 -3.60 -0.88 3.80
N SER A 63 -3.96 0.30 4.30
CA SER A 63 -3.91 0.65 5.73
C SER A 63 -2.53 0.38 6.33
N PHE A 64 -2.40 -0.55 7.28
CA PHE A 64 -1.11 -0.98 7.82
C PHE A 64 -0.18 -1.53 6.72
N GLY A 65 -0.70 -2.25 5.73
CA GLY A 65 0.08 -2.69 4.57
C GLY A 65 0.62 -1.53 3.73
N GLY A 66 -0.05 -0.37 3.74
CA GLY A 66 0.46 0.86 3.12
C GLY A 66 1.64 1.47 3.87
N LEU A 67 1.64 1.37 5.21
CA LEU A 67 2.80 1.72 6.04
C LEU A 67 3.99 0.80 5.72
N ILE A 68 3.76 -0.52 5.67
CA ILE A 68 4.79 -1.51 5.33
C ILE A 68 5.34 -1.27 3.91
N ALA A 69 4.46 -1.00 2.93
CA ALA A 69 4.87 -0.72 1.55
C ALA A 69 5.74 0.53 1.44
N SER A 70 5.41 1.58 2.19
CA SER A 70 6.19 2.83 2.24
C SER A 70 7.60 2.59 2.79
N HIS A 71 7.72 1.83 3.89
CA HIS A 71 9.03 1.44 4.45
C HIS A 71 9.82 0.52 3.53
N PHE A 72 9.15 -0.44 2.88
CA PHE A 72 9.80 -1.33 1.93
C PHE A 72 10.42 -0.55 0.77
N ALA A 73 9.69 0.41 0.20
CA ALA A 73 10.22 1.28 -0.85
C ALA A 73 11.33 2.23 -0.35
N GLU A 74 11.24 2.71 0.89
CA GLU A 74 12.30 3.52 1.50
C GLU A 74 13.63 2.73 1.66
N ARG A 75 13.54 1.44 2.01
CA ARG A 75 14.69 0.55 2.19
C ARG A 75 15.22 0.00 0.87
N HIS A 76 14.34 -0.27 -0.10
CA HIS A 76 14.66 -0.96 -1.36
C HIS A 76 14.16 -0.18 -2.59
N PRO A 77 14.54 1.10 -2.78
CA PRO A 77 13.96 1.93 -3.84
C PRO A 77 14.24 1.38 -5.26
N SER A 78 15.36 0.69 -5.48
CA SER A 78 15.67 0.07 -6.78
C SER A 78 14.81 -1.15 -7.11
N ARG A 79 14.15 -1.75 -6.10
CA ARG A 79 13.28 -2.91 -6.28
C ARG A 79 11.83 -2.53 -6.53
N VAL A 80 11.44 -1.27 -6.32
CA VAL A 80 10.05 -0.84 -6.39
C VAL A 80 9.87 0.12 -7.56
N ALA A 81 9.06 -0.27 -8.54
CA ALA A 81 8.71 0.59 -9.66
C ALA A 81 7.71 1.68 -9.25
N ALA A 82 6.71 1.34 -8.43
CA ALA A 82 5.70 2.28 -7.94
C ALA A 82 4.92 1.73 -6.73
N LEU A 83 4.27 2.64 -6.01
CA LEU A 83 3.32 2.34 -4.94
C LEU A 83 1.90 2.82 -5.28
N VAL A 84 0.91 1.99 -4.95
CA VAL A 84 -0.51 2.40 -4.86
C VAL A 84 -0.98 2.16 -3.43
N LEU A 85 -1.23 3.23 -2.69
CA LEU A 85 -1.52 3.19 -1.26
C LEU A 85 -2.99 3.45 -0.97
N CYS A 86 -3.67 2.49 -0.37
CA CYS A 86 -5.09 2.57 -0.03
C CYS A 86 -5.27 2.86 1.45
N ALA A 87 -5.76 4.07 1.78
CA ALA A 87 -5.95 4.56 3.15
C ALA A 87 -4.74 4.28 4.09
N PRO A 88 -3.50 4.59 3.70
CA PRO A 88 -2.29 4.10 4.37
C PRO A 88 -2.12 4.67 5.79
N ALA A 89 -1.63 3.86 6.73
CA ALA A 89 -1.47 4.22 8.14
C ALA A 89 -0.27 5.19 8.40
N LEU A 90 -0.26 6.35 7.73
CA LEU A 90 0.80 7.38 7.80
C LEU A 90 0.59 8.40 8.93
N HIS A 91 -0.04 7.96 10.02
CA HIS A 91 -0.26 8.77 11.23
C HIS A 91 0.36 8.13 12.47
N VAL A 92 1.26 7.17 12.27
CA VAL A 92 2.00 6.50 13.35
C VAL A 92 3.06 7.41 13.96
N PRO A 93 3.37 7.27 15.27
CA PRO A 93 4.45 8.04 15.88
C PRO A 93 5.82 7.55 15.40
N GLU A 94 6.84 8.36 15.65
CA GLU A 94 8.23 7.91 15.59
C GLU A 94 8.45 6.73 16.56
N PRO A 95 9.28 5.73 16.21
CA PRO A 95 10.17 5.68 15.04
C PRO A 95 9.53 5.08 13.78
N TRP A 96 8.22 4.81 13.77
CA TRP A 96 7.56 4.06 12.69
C TRP A 96 7.14 4.93 11.50
N MET A 97 7.27 6.25 11.54
CA MET A 97 6.89 7.10 10.42
C MET A 97 7.89 6.96 9.26
N PRO A 98 7.46 6.62 8.02
CA PRO A 98 8.33 6.66 6.85
C PRO A 98 8.85 8.07 6.60
N LYS A 99 10.14 8.22 6.29
CA LYS A 99 10.79 9.53 6.20
C LYS A 99 10.93 10.03 4.77
N ARG A 100 10.69 9.16 3.79
CA ARG A 100 10.83 9.44 2.36
C ARG A 100 9.76 8.70 1.55
N ALA A 101 9.49 9.21 0.35
CA ALA A 101 8.75 8.51 -0.69
C ALA A 101 9.64 8.51 -1.95
N PRO A 102 10.58 7.55 -2.08
CA PRO A 102 11.61 7.60 -3.12
C PRO A 102 11.16 7.14 -4.51
N VAL A 103 9.93 6.63 -4.63
CA VAL A 103 9.38 6.05 -5.85
C VAL A 103 8.03 6.69 -6.19
N PRO A 104 7.59 6.68 -7.46
CA PRO A 104 6.26 7.11 -7.85
C PRO A 104 5.19 6.49 -6.94
N THR A 105 4.37 7.33 -6.33
CA THR A 105 3.39 6.90 -5.34
C THR A 105 2.06 7.59 -5.58
N VAL A 106 0.99 6.81 -5.66
CA VAL A 106 -0.39 7.28 -5.69
C VAL A 106 -1.06 6.86 -4.39
N ILE A 107 -1.72 7.80 -3.73
CA ILE A 107 -2.52 7.54 -2.52
C ILE A 107 -3.99 7.65 -2.87
N ILE A 108 -4.80 6.70 -2.42
CA ILE A 108 -6.25 6.72 -2.52
C ILE A 108 -6.81 6.69 -1.10
N HIS A 109 -7.62 7.69 -0.74
CA HIS A 109 -8.09 7.86 0.64
C HIS A 109 -9.55 8.27 0.70
N GLY A 110 -10.31 7.63 1.58
CA GLY A 110 -11.71 7.95 1.82
C GLY A 110 -11.85 9.20 2.69
N VAL A 111 -12.64 10.18 2.26
CA VAL A 111 -12.83 11.41 3.04
C VAL A 111 -13.58 11.18 4.36
N ASP A 112 -14.34 10.08 4.45
CA ASP A 112 -15.10 9.66 5.64
C ASP A 112 -14.34 8.60 6.47
N ASP A 113 -13.02 8.48 6.28
CA ASP A 113 -12.18 7.52 7.00
C ASP A 113 -12.04 7.89 8.49
N ALA A 114 -12.78 7.15 9.33
CA ALA A 114 -12.76 7.29 10.78
C ALA A 114 -11.63 6.50 11.48
N VAL A 115 -10.84 5.71 10.75
CA VAL A 115 -9.74 4.89 11.28
C VAL A 115 -8.40 5.56 11.04
N VAL A 116 -8.15 5.97 9.80
CA VAL A 116 -6.98 6.74 9.40
C VAL A 116 -7.46 8.09 8.90
N PRO A 117 -7.28 9.17 9.69
CA PRO A 117 -7.70 10.50 9.25
C PRO A 117 -7.05 10.86 7.92
N VAL A 118 -7.84 11.30 6.94
CA VAL A 118 -7.38 11.66 5.59
C VAL A 118 -6.26 12.72 5.60
N GLN A 119 -6.20 13.54 6.65
CA GLN A 119 -5.14 14.52 6.87
C GLN A 119 -3.75 13.89 6.96
N ALA A 120 -3.63 12.61 7.36
CA ALA A 120 -2.37 11.88 7.32
C ALA A 120 -1.83 11.79 5.88
N SER A 121 -2.69 11.37 4.95
CA SER A 121 -2.37 11.27 3.53
C SER A 121 -2.16 12.64 2.89
N ARG A 122 -2.98 13.64 3.21
CA ARG A 122 -2.79 15.03 2.72
C ARG A 122 -1.41 15.57 3.10
N ARG A 123 -1.03 15.47 4.38
CA ARG A 123 0.29 15.96 4.84
C ARG A 123 1.45 15.23 4.18
N TRP A 124 1.32 13.91 3.99
CA TRP A 124 2.38 13.12 3.38
C TRP A 124 2.51 13.40 1.88
N ALA A 125 1.38 13.51 1.18
CA ALA A 125 1.33 13.90 -0.22
C ALA A 125 1.89 15.31 -0.45
N GLU A 126 1.52 16.29 0.37
CA GLU A 126 2.08 17.65 0.31
C GLU A 126 3.59 17.64 0.58
N ARG A 127 4.04 16.93 1.61
CA ARG A 127 5.45 16.87 2.00
C ARG A 127 6.36 16.29 0.90
N PHE A 128 5.86 15.33 0.12
CA PHE A 128 6.65 14.59 -0.86
C PHE A 128 6.18 14.79 -2.31
N ASP A 129 5.28 15.74 -2.55
CA ASP A 129 4.71 16.04 -3.87
C ASP A 129 4.11 14.78 -4.56
N LEU A 130 3.25 14.07 -3.83
CA LEU A 130 2.63 12.81 -4.29
C LEU A 130 1.21 13.04 -4.80
N GLN A 131 0.77 12.18 -5.71
CA GLN A 131 -0.62 12.16 -6.15
C GLN A 131 -1.52 11.63 -5.02
N LEU A 132 -2.52 12.42 -4.63
CA LEU A 132 -3.59 12.01 -3.71
C LEU A 132 -4.93 12.04 -4.44
N ILE A 133 -5.63 10.91 -4.40
CA ILE A 133 -7.00 10.73 -4.91
C ILE A 133 -7.91 10.59 -3.68
N GLU A 134 -8.71 11.62 -3.42
CA GLU A 134 -9.72 11.58 -2.36
C GLU A 134 -11.04 11.09 -2.91
N VAL A 135 -11.68 10.15 -2.21
CA VAL A 135 -12.93 9.53 -2.64
C VAL A 135 -14.01 9.67 -1.56
N ALA A 136 -15.27 9.75 -1.97
CA ALA A 136 -16.44 9.79 -1.09
C ALA A 136 -16.70 8.39 -0.47
N ASP A 137 -15.78 7.92 0.35
CA ASP A 137 -15.80 6.58 0.95
C ASP A 137 -15.19 6.52 2.35
N ASP A 138 -15.36 5.37 3.01
CA ASP A 138 -14.79 5.09 4.32
C ASP A 138 -13.40 4.43 4.24
N HIS A 139 -12.83 4.03 5.39
CA HIS A 139 -11.54 3.34 5.48
C HIS A 139 -11.44 2.08 4.59
N ARG A 140 -12.54 1.35 4.43
CA ARG A 140 -12.58 0.10 3.67
C ARG A 140 -12.55 0.37 2.17
N LEU A 141 -12.82 1.60 1.73
CA LEU A 141 -12.90 2.01 0.32
C LEU A 141 -13.78 1.07 -0.51
N ALA A 142 -14.81 0.46 0.08
CA ALA A 142 -15.54 -0.64 -0.55
C ALA A 142 -16.28 -0.21 -1.82
N ARG A 143 -16.62 1.08 -1.95
CA ARG A 143 -17.25 1.68 -3.14
C ARG A 143 -16.22 2.19 -4.14
N SER A 144 -14.94 2.20 -3.79
CA SER A 144 -13.86 2.86 -4.53
C SER A 144 -12.71 1.92 -4.88
N HIS A 145 -12.93 0.60 -4.93
CA HIS A 145 -11.88 -0.33 -5.38
C HIS A 145 -11.53 -0.16 -6.86
N GLU A 146 -12.41 0.47 -7.65
CA GLU A 146 -12.15 0.79 -9.06
C GLU A 146 -11.01 1.79 -9.22
N GLU A 147 -10.98 2.86 -8.40
CA GLU A 147 -9.87 3.83 -8.37
C GLU A 147 -8.52 3.15 -8.09
N MET A 148 -8.52 2.14 -7.21
CA MET A 148 -7.33 1.34 -6.93
C MET A 148 -6.91 0.52 -8.15
N THR A 149 -7.84 -0.16 -8.82
CA THR A 149 -7.50 -0.90 -10.04
C THR A 149 -7.05 0.02 -11.18
N ASP A 150 -7.65 1.18 -11.35
CA ASP A 150 -7.28 2.11 -12.41
C ASP A 150 -5.91 2.74 -12.17
N ALA A 151 -5.58 3.08 -10.92
CA ALA A 151 -4.25 3.54 -10.55
C ALA A 151 -3.18 2.48 -10.85
N VAL A 152 -3.45 1.21 -10.54
CA VAL A 152 -2.53 0.10 -10.89
C VAL A 152 -2.41 -0.06 -12.40
N ALA A 153 -3.53 -0.05 -13.14
CA ALA A 153 -3.55 -0.21 -14.59
C ALA A 153 -2.67 0.82 -15.31
N ARG A 154 -2.73 2.10 -14.90
CA ARG A 154 -1.87 3.16 -15.47
C ARG A 154 -0.37 2.95 -15.31
N ILE A 155 0.04 2.04 -14.41
CA ILE A 155 1.43 1.71 -14.14
C ILE A 155 1.86 0.45 -14.90
N VAL A 156 0.98 -0.55 -14.98
CA VAL A 156 1.32 -1.90 -15.47
C VAL A 156 0.84 -2.22 -16.88
N GLU A 157 -0.01 -1.38 -17.46
CA GLU A 157 -0.55 -1.48 -18.84
C GLU A 157 -0.06 -0.32 -19.71
#